data_AF-A0A820MU64-F1
#
_entry.id   AF-A0A820MU64-F1
#
_cell.length_a   1.000
_cell.length_b   1.000
_cell.length_c   1.000
_cell.angle_alpha   90.00
_cell.angle_beta   90.00
_cell.angle_gamma   90.00
#
_symmetry.space_group_name_H-M   'P 1'
#
loop_
_entity.id
_entity.type
_entity.pdbx_description
1 polymer ?
#
loop_
_entity_poly.entity_id
_entity_poly.type
_entity_poly.pdbx_seq_one_letter_code
_entity_poly.pdbx_strand_id
1 'polypeptide(L)'
;MIKDQADEHETIVVHMDFAENHTLLAQNEIMQAHWTNQQATLFTVHIKTAKEKHHSLIIISDYLAYDVEFVHTAQSIISDYVKSIYPTVKQLNYVSDGALQHFKNNKSILNLTYHQVDFGIPVSWSFSATAHGKGAVDGIGAAVKYRTTRMVLSGTTSDAILTPEDLYKFTQSDSSMNVFYMNQKRIKNHCEKYQLLNRWNRDKPEGWINQVRSQHQFDPVGIKK
;
A
#
# COMPACT_ATOMS: atom_id res chain seq x y z
N MET A 1 7.80 -6.40 -27.08
CA MET A 1 6.66 -5.82 -27.83
C MET A 1 5.36 -6.36 -27.27
N ILE A 2 4.91 -5.85 -26.12
CA ILE A 2 3.61 -6.20 -25.49
C ILE A 2 3.00 -4.88 -25.02
N LYS A 3 2.72 -3.95 -25.94
CA LYS A 3 2.16 -2.64 -25.58
C LYS A 3 0.96 -2.18 -26.40
N ASP A 4 0.55 -2.89 -27.45
CA ASP A 4 -0.32 -2.25 -28.45
C ASP A 4 -1.75 -2.78 -28.56
N GLN A 5 -2.25 -3.58 -27.60
CA GLN A 5 -3.68 -3.95 -27.57
C GLN A 5 -4.24 -4.11 -26.14
N ALA A 6 -4.16 -3.07 -25.33
CA ALA A 6 -4.98 -2.97 -24.11
C ALA A 6 -6.01 -1.87 -24.33
N ASP A 7 -7.28 -2.27 -24.31
CA ASP A 7 -8.45 -1.43 -24.55
C ASP A 7 -8.44 -0.25 -23.56
N GLU A 8 -8.77 0.95 -24.03
CA GLU A 8 -8.30 2.26 -23.53
C GLU A 8 -8.69 2.66 -22.08
N HIS A 9 -9.42 1.81 -21.36
CA HIS A 9 -9.82 1.97 -19.94
C HIS A 9 -9.80 0.65 -19.15
N GLU A 10 -9.19 -0.39 -19.72
CA GLU A 10 -9.36 -1.77 -19.26
C GLU A 10 -8.47 -2.11 -18.06
N THR A 11 -7.20 -1.68 -18.08
CA THR A 11 -6.21 -2.07 -17.07
C THR A 11 -5.48 -0.86 -16.47
N ILE A 12 -5.52 -0.73 -15.15
CA ILE A 12 -4.82 0.32 -14.40
C ILE A 12 -3.63 -0.28 -13.65
N VAL A 13 -2.46 0.35 -13.80
CA VAL A 13 -1.24 -0.07 -13.10
C VAL A 13 -1.14 0.65 -11.76
N VAL A 14 -0.98 -0.11 -10.69
CA VAL A 14 -0.84 0.40 -9.32
C VAL A 14 0.51 -0.08 -8.80
N HIS A 15 1.46 0.84 -8.71
CA HIS A 15 2.74 0.58 -8.06
C HIS A 15 2.62 0.91 -6.58
N MET A 16 2.94 -0.05 -5.71
CA MET A 16 2.82 0.11 -4.26
C MET A 16 4.10 -0.35 -3.56
N ASP A 17 4.46 0.37 -2.51
CA ASP A 17 5.64 0.07 -1.70
C ASP A 17 5.48 0.59 -0.27
N PHE A 18 6.33 0.08 0.62
CA PHE A 18 6.50 0.64 1.95
C PHE A 18 7.68 1.60 1.96
N ALA A 19 7.42 2.87 2.27
CA ALA A 19 8.50 3.74 2.68
C ALA A 19 8.92 3.37 4.11
N GLU A 20 10.22 3.50 4.43
CA GLU A 20 10.70 3.25 5.80
C GLU A 20 9.86 4.04 6.81
N ASN A 21 9.59 3.45 7.98
CA ASN A 21 8.84 4.11 9.05
C ASN A 21 9.37 5.52 9.33
N HIS A 22 8.45 6.47 9.50
CA HIS A 22 8.80 7.83 9.85
C HIS A 22 8.75 8.00 11.36
N THR A 23 9.91 8.25 11.97
CA THR A 23 10.01 8.64 13.37
C THR A 23 9.50 10.06 13.53
N LEU A 24 8.50 10.22 14.39
CA LEU A 24 7.88 11.49 14.74
C LEU A 24 8.69 12.12 15.86
N LEU A 25 9.23 13.30 15.59
CA LEU A 25 10.14 14.02 16.49
C LEU A 25 9.56 15.40 16.81
N ALA A 26 9.67 15.80 18.07
CA ALA A 26 9.42 17.19 18.46
C ALA A 26 10.71 18.02 18.32
N GLN A 27 10.60 19.29 17.95
CA GLN A 27 11.79 20.16 17.84
C GLN A 27 12.51 20.36 19.19
N ASN A 28 11.75 20.41 20.28
CA ASN A 28 12.26 20.59 21.65
C ASN A 28 11.87 19.38 22.51
N GLU A 29 12.52 18.24 22.30
CA GLU A 29 12.37 17.08 23.18
C GLU A 29 13.16 17.26 24.49
N ILE A 30 12.47 17.13 25.62
CA ILE A 30 13.11 17.01 26.94
C ILE A 30 13.82 15.64 26.98
N MET A 31 14.99 15.52 27.60
CA MET A 31 15.84 14.30 27.59
C MET A 31 15.11 12.96 27.89
N GLN A 32 13.94 12.98 28.56
CA GLN A 32 13.11 11.79 28.78
C GLN A 32 12.27 11.33 27.57
N ALA A 33 11.86 12.24 26.68
CA ALA A 33 11.12 11.91 25.44
C ALA A 33 12.00 11.14 24.43
N HIS A 34 13.32 11.24 24.59
CA HIS A 34 14.33 10.61 23.74
C HIS A 34 14.25 9.06 23.68
N TRP A 35 13.51 8.43 24.59
CA TRP A 35 13.44 6.96 24.70
C TRP A 35 12.21 6.33 24.05
N THR A 36 11.19 7.10 23.64
CA THR A 36 9.96 6.58 23.01
C THR A 36 9.42 7.51 21.93
N ASN A 37 10.13 7.59 20.80
CA ASN A 37 9.61 8.30 19.64
C ASN A 37 8.55 7.43 18.95
N GLN A 38 7.37 7.99 18.71
CA GLN A 38 6.35 7.30 17.93
C GLN A 38 6.80 7.18 16.48
N GLN A 39 6.40 6.09 15.84
CA GLN A 39 6.64 5.87 14.42
C GLN A 39 5.30 5.78 13.69
N ALA A 40 5.30 6.23 12.45
CA ALA A 40 4.20 6.04 11.52
C ALA A 40 4.68 5.19 10.34
N THR A 41 3.86 4.22 9.94
CA THR A 41 4.08 3.49 8.69
C THR A 41 3.53 4.30 7.52
N LEU A 42 4.35 4.41 6.48
CA LEU A 42 4.05 5.13 5.26
C LEU A 42 3.97 4.12 4.11
N PHE A 43 2.77 3.88 3.60
CA PHE A 43 2.57 3.05 2.43
C PHE A 43 2.28 3.93 1.23
N THR A 44 3.17 3.90 0.26
CA THR A 44 3.15 4.80 -0.89
C THR A 44 2.60 4.07 -2.09
N VAL A 45 1.71 4.74 -2.82
CA VAL A 45 1.03 4.16 -3.97
C VAL A 45 1.05 5.15 -5.11
N HIS A 46 1.52 4.71 -6.27
CA HIS A 46 1.53 5.47 -7.49
C HIS A 46 0.69 4.75 -8.54
N ILE A 47 -0.41 5.38 -8.94
CA ILE A 47 -1.36 4.84 -9.91
C ILE A 47 -1.08 5.48 -11.27
N LYS A 48 -0.92 4.64 -12.28
CA LYS A 48 -0.69 5.04 -13.66
C LYS A 48 -1.77 4.45 -14.57
N THR A 49 -2.36 5.31 -15.39
CA THR A 49 -3.31 4.89 -16.44
C THR A 49 -2.65 4.84 -17.81
N ALA A 50 -3.31 4.20 -18.78
CA ALA A 50 -2.85 4.13 -20.18
C ALA A 50 -2.68 5.51 -20.83
N LYS A 51 -3.47 6.51 -20.42
CA LYS A 51 -3.40 7.91 -20.90
C LYS A 51 -2.33 8.74 -20.17
N GLU A 52 -1.38 8.10 -19.49
CA GLU A 52 -0.32 8.76 -18.71
C GLU A 52 -0.88 9.74 -17.65
N LYS A 53 -2.11 9.49 -17.14
CA LYS A 53 -2.56 10.17 -15.92
C LYS A 53 -1.97 9.48 -14.70
N HIS A 54 -1.44 10.28 -13.80
CA HIS A 54 -0.77 9.87 -12.57
C HIS A 54 -1.58 10.29 -11.35
N HIS A 55 -1.73 9.38 -10.39
CA HIS A 55 -2.26 9.70 -9.06
C HIS A 55 -1.28 9.23 -8.00
N SER A 56 -0.89 10.15 -7.13
CA SER A 56 -0.06 9.86 -5.96
C SER A 56 -0.95 9.67 -4.75
N LEU A 57 -0.81 8.54 -4.08
CA LEU A 57 -1.53 8.17 -2.88
C LEU A 57 -0.52 7.86 -1.77
N ILE A 58 -0.88 8.22 -0.54
CA ILE A 58 -0.16 7.77 0.65
C ILE A 58 -1.16 7.30 1.70
N ILE A 59 -0.89 6.14 2.29
CA ILE A 59 -1.64 5.60 3.42
C ILE A 59 -0.74 5.68 4.65
N ILE A 60 -1.17 6.46 5.63
CA ILE A 60 -0.48 6.66 6.90
C ILE A 60 -1.15 5.75 7.94
N SER A 61 -0.34 5.08 8.76
CA SER A 61 -0.83 4.13 9.76
C SER A 61 -0.06 4.17 11.08
N ASP A 62 -0.77 3.87 12.16
CA ASP A 62 -0.22 3.56 13.48
C ASP A 62 0.10 2.05 13.66
N TYR A 63 -0.14 1.25 12.62
CA TYR A 63 0.18 -0.18 12.60
C TYR A 63 1.55 -0.40 11.95
N LEU A 64 2.51 -0.84 12.77
CA LEU A 64 3.91 -0.97 12.37
C LEU A 64 4.28 -2.36 11.82
N ALA A 65 3.33 -3.31 11.83
CA ALA A 65 3.61 -4.64 11.30
C ALA A 65 3.44 -4.62 9.78
N TYR A 66 4.57 -4.77 9.07
CA TYR A 66 4.63 -4.93 7.63
C TYR A 66 4.18 -6.34 7.25
N ASP A 67 2.87 -6.58 7.29
CA ASP A 67 2.29 -7.90 7.05
C ASP A 67 1.24 -7.91 5.93
N VAL A 68 0.71 -9.11 5.67
CA VAL A 68 -0.27 -9.35 4.62
C VAL A 68 -1.64 -8.74 4.97
N GLU A 69 -1.95 -8.58 6.26
CA GLU A 69 -3.20 -7.99 6.74
C GLU A 69 -3.25 -6.50 6.40
N PHE A 70 -2.14 -5.79 6.63
CA PHE A 70 -1.97 -4.41 6.21
C PHE A 70 -2.14 -4.28 4.70
N VAL A 71 -1.41 -5.08 3.91
CA VAL A 71 -1.44 -4.98 2.44
C VAL A 71 -2.84 -5.25 1.90
N HIS A 72 -3.56 -6.25 2.42
CA HIS A 72 -4.94 -6.53 1.99
C HIS A 72 -5.92 -5.40 2.34
N THR A 73 -5.71 -4.74 3.48
CA THR A 73 -6.52 -3.57 3.87
C THR A 73 -6.20 -2.35 3.00
N ALA A 74 -4.92 -2.12 2.69
CA ALA A 74 -4.48 -1.08 1.77
C ALA A 74 -5.03 -1.32 0.36
N GLN A 75 -5.01 -2.55 -0.15
CA GLN A 75 -5.59 -2.93 -1.45
C GLN A 75 -7.09 -2.62 -1.52
N SER A 76 -7.84 -2.76 -0.42
CA SER A 76 -9.25 -2.35 -0.36
C SER A 76 -9.40 -0.84 -0.56
N ILE A 77 -8.59 -0.03 0.13
CA ILE A 77 -8.62 1.45 0.00
C ILE A 77 -8.28 1.85 -1.43
N ILE A 78 -7.23 1.25 -2.01
CA ILE A 78 -6.80 1.52 -3.38
C ILE A 78 -7.89 1.13 -4.37
N SER A 79 -8.49 -0.04 -4.22
CA SER A 79 -9.55 -0.52 -5.10
C SER A 79 -10.77 0.40 -5.07
N ASP A 80 -11.18 0.83 -3.88
CA ASP A 80 -12.30 1.77 -3.74
C ASP A 80 -11.98 3.15 -4.33
N TYR A 81 -10.77 3.65 -4.10
CA TYR A 81 -10.30 4.88 -4.74
C TYR A 81 -10.33 4.76 -6.27
N VAL A 82 -9.72 3.71 -6.84
CA VAL A 82 -9.66 3.51 -8.30
C VAL A 82 -11.07 3.41 -8.90
N LYS A 83 -11.98 2.65 -8.28
CA LYS A 83 -13.38 2.56 -8.73
C LYS A 83 -14.10 3.91 -8.67
N SER A 84 -13.76 4.77 -7.71
CA SER A 84 -14.36 6.11 -7.61
C SER A 84 -13.94 7.04 -8.75
N ILE A 85 -12.68 6.98 -9.18
CA ILE A 85 -12.14 7.83 -10.25
C ILE A 85 -12.30 7.23 -11.65
N TYR A 86 -12.36 5.89 -11.75
CA TYR A 86 -12.51 5.14 -12.98
C TYR A 86 -13.57 4.04 -12.81
N PRO A 87 -14.87 4.36 -12.79
CA PRO A 87 -15.94 3.37 -12.55
C PRO A 87 -16.01 2.23 -13.58
N THR A 88 -15.46 2.44 -14.77
CA THR A 88 -15.46 1.47 -15.88
C THR A 88 -14.19 0.62 -15.96
N VAL A 89 -13.32 0.68 -14.94
CA VAL A 89 -12.10 -0.13 -14.90
C VAL A 89 -12.46 -1.62 -14.96
N LYS A 90 -11.76 -2.40 -15.79
CA LYS A 90 -12.02 -3.84 -15.92
C LYS A 90 -11.04 -4.69 -15.11
N GLN A 91 -9.81 -4.22 -14.91
CA GLN A 91 -8.75 -4.95 -14.21
C GLN A 91 -7.72 -4.01 -13.57
N LEU A 92 -7.13 -4.43 -12.45
CA LEU A 92 -5.94 -3.81 -11.87
C LEU A 92 -4.69 -4.63 -12.18
N ASN A 93 -3.55 -3.97 -12.26
CA ASN A 93 -2.24 -4.61 -12.21
C ASN A 93 -1.42 -4.04 -11.08
N TYR A 94 -1.25 -4.82 -10.03
CA TYR A 94 -0.38 -4.53 -8.91
C TYR A 94 1.08 -4.73 -9.28
N VAL A 95 1.91 -3.75 -8.93
CA VAL A 95 3.36 -3.83 -9.03
C VAL A 95 3.93 -3.55 -7.65
N SER A 96 4.79 -4.42 -7.14
CA SER A 96 5.50 -4.22 -5.87
C SER A 96 6.86 -4.91 -5.91
N ASP A 97 7.67 -4.73 -4.87
CA ASP A 97 8.88 -5.52 -4.69
C ASP A 97 8.55 -6.98 -4.32
N GLY A 98 9.57 -7.84 -4.41
CA GLY A 98 9.47 -9.25 -4.07
C GLY A 98 9.57 -9.59 -2.58
N ALA A 99 9.32 -8.65 -1.66
CA ALA A 99 9.49 -8.89 -0.22
C ALA A 99 8.54 -10.00 0.29
N LEU A 100 9.15 -11.05 0.85
CA LEU A 100 8.42 -12.24 1.31
C LEU A 100 7.50 -11.96 2.50
N GLN A 101 7.80 -10.96 3.32
CA GLN A 101 7.05 -10.72 4.56
C GLN A 101 5.62 -10.23 4.29
N HIS A 102 5.44 -9.34 3.31
CA HIS A 102 4.19 -8.63 3.09
C HIS A 102 3.65 -8.72 1.66
N PHE A 103 4.50 -8.82 0.63
CA PHE A 103 4.06 -8.85 -0.76
C PHE A 103 4.09 -10.27 -1.36
N LYS A 104 5.28 -10.87 -1.51
CA LYS A 104 5.46 -12.10 -2.29
C LYS A 104 5.42 -13.36 -1.42
N ASN A 105 4.26 -13.68 -0.85
CA ASN A 105 4.05 -14.92 -0.10
C ASN A 105 2.71 -15.60 -0.39
N ASN A 106 2.56 -16.85 0.04
CA ASN A 106 1.38 -17.66 -0.22
C ASN A 106 0.07 -17.02 0.25
N LYS A 107 0.07 -16.28 1.37
CA LYS A 107 -1.14 -15.62 1.88
C LYS A 107 -1.56 -14.48 0.95
N SER A 108 -0.60 -13.68 0.50
CA SER A 108 -0.84 -12.59 -0.46
C SER A 108 -1.30 -13.11 -1.83
N ILE A 109 -0.69 -14.19 -2.33
CA ILE A 109 -1.12 -14.83 -3.59
C ILE A 109 -2.50 -15.47 -3.44
N LEU A 110 -2.79 -16.11 -2.31
CA LEU A 110 -4.14 -16.63 -2.03
C LEU A 110 -5.17 -15.49 -1.98
N ASN A 111 -4.85 -14.37 -1.33
CA ASN A 111 -5.75 -13.20 -1.35
C ASN A 111 -5.97 -12.68 -2.77
N LEU A 112 -4.97 -12.72 -3.65
CA LEU A 112 -5.09 -12.33 -5.05
C LEU A 112 -6.19 -13.11 -5.79
N THR A 113 -6.34 -14.41 -5.51
CA THR A 113 -7.38 -15.24 -6.16
C THR A 113 -8.80 -14.87 -5.72
N TYR A 114 -8.96 -14.30 -4.52
CA TYR A 114 -10.24 -13.84 -3.97
C TYR A 114 -10.52 -12.36 -4.27
N HIS A 115 -9.60 -11.63 -4.89
CA HIS A 115 -9.71 -10.17 -5.03
C HIS A 115 -10.97 -9.70 -5.77
N GLN A 116 -11.38 -10.42 -6.82
CA GLN A 116 -12.65 -10.14 -7.51
C GLN A 116 -13.86 -10.28 -6.59
N VAL A 117 -13.84 -11.29 -5.71
CA VAL A 117 -14.91 -11.53 -4.73
C VAL A 117 -14.89 -10.47 -3.64
N ASP A 118 -13.70 -10.11 -3.15
CA ASP A 118 -13.53 -9.23 -2.01
C ASP A 118 -13.75 -7.75 -2.34
N PHE A 119 -13.33 -7.32 -3.54
CA PHE A 119 -13.29 -5.91 -3.94
C PHE A 119 -14.05 -5.60 -5.23
N GLY A 120 -14.57 -6.62 -5.92
CA GLY A 120 -15.40 -6.46 -7.12
C GLY A 120 -14.62 -6.24 -8.42
N ILE A 121 -13.30 -6.39 -8.39
CA ILE A 121 -12.42 -6.15 -9.55
C ILE A 121 -11.32 -7.22 -9.63
N PRO A 122 -10.98 -7.74 -10.82
CA PRO A 122 -9.93 -8.73 -10.94
C PRO A 122 -8.59 -8.00 -10.98
N VAL A 123 -7.53 -8.72 -10.62
CA VAL A 123 -6.21 -8.12 -10.51
C VAL A 123 -5.12 -9.10 -10.88
N SER A 124 -4.10 -8.62 -11.57
CA SER A 124 -2.81 -9.29 -11.73
C SER A 124 -1.79 -8.68 -10.78
N TRP A 125 -0.75 -9.43 -10.41
CA TRP A 125 0.35 -8.91 -9.58
C TRP A 125 1.71 -9.26 -10.17
N SER A 126 2.47 -8.23 -10.56
CA SER A 126 3.87 -8.31 -10.99
C SER A 126 4.81 -7.92 -9.84
N PHE A 127 5.92 -8.66 -9.70
CA PHE A 127 6.95 -8.44 -8.68
C PHE A 127 8.27 -8.07 -9.33
N SER A 128 8.81 -6.91 -8.96
CA SER A 128 10.16 -6.49 -9.38
C SER A 128 11.25 -7.28 -8.63
N ALA A 129 12.47 -7.25 -9.15
CA ALA A 129 13.62 -7.83 -8.46
C ALA A 129 13.96 -7.01 -7.20
N THR A 130 14.10 -7.69 -6.07
CA THR A 130 14.48 -7.07 -4.79
C THR A 130 15.76 -6.25 -4.97
N ALA A 131 15.75 -4.98 -4.52
CA ALA A 131 16.86 -4.02 -4.61
C ALA A 131 17.12 -3.33 -5.98
N HIS A 132 16.29 -3.54 -7.01
CA HIS A 132 16.42 -2.83 -8.29
C HIS A 132 15.10 -2.18 -8.74
N GLY A 133 14.90 -0.94 -8.28
CA GLY A 133 13.87 -0.07 -8.85
C GLY A 133 13.55 1.10 -7.95
N LYS A 134 14.34 2.19 -8.03
CA LYS A 134 13.88 3.47 -7.50
C LYS A 134 12.67 3.92 -8.32
N GLY A 135 11.52 4.04 -7.68
CA GLY A 135 10.24 4.29 -8.33
C GLY A 135 9.61 5.62 -7.92
N ALA A 136 8.52 6.00 -8.60
CA ALA A 136 7.71 7.14 -8.20
C ALA A 136 7.19 7.03 -6.74
N VAL A 137 7.00 5.80 -6.25
CA VAL A 137 6.60 5.48 -4.87
C VAL A 137 7.60 5.95 -3.82
N ASP A 138 8.91 5.94 -4.11
CA ASP A 138 9.94 6.46 -3.21
C ASP A 138 9.83 7.98 -3.06
N GLY A 139 9.56 8.67 -4.16
CA GLY A 139 9.42 10.12 -4.20
C GLY A 139 8.26 10.62 -3.35
N ILE A 140 7.15 9.89 -3.30
CA ILE A 140 5.98 10.23 -2.47
C ILE A 140 6.36 10.18 -0.98
N GLY A 141 6.97 9.07 -0.54
CA GLY A 141 7.39 8.90 0.85
C GLY A 141 8.45 9.92 1.26
N ALA A 142 9.45 10.16 0.40
CA ALA A 142 10.48 11.15 0.62
C ALA A 142 9.92 12.58 0.72
N ALA A 143 8.94 12.93 -0.12
CA ALA A 143 8.30 14.25 -0.08
C ALA A 143 7.58 14.50 1.25
N VAL A 144 6.82 13.53 1.75
CA VAL A 144 6.11 13.64 3.04
C VAL A 144 7.10 13.76 4.20
N LYS A 145 8.12 12.89 4.24
CA LYS A 145 9.17 12.97 5.27
C LYS A 145 9.89 14.32 5.24
N TYR A 146 10.30 14.77 4.06
CA TYR A 146 10.99 16.05 3.90
C TYR A 146 10.14 17.23 4.41
N ARG A 147 8.86 17.30 4.02
CA ARG A 147 7.96 18.38 4.47
C ARG A 147 7.73 18.34 5.97
N THR A 148 7.52 17.16 6.54
CA THR A 148 7.35 16.97 7.99
C THR A 148 8.58 17.46 8.74
N THR A 149 9.78 17.03 8.33
CA THR A 149 11.04 17.49 8.92
C THR A 149 11.21 19.00 8.79
N ARG A 150 10.88 19.59 7.63
CA ARG A 150 10.97 21.04 7.42
C ARG A 150 10.04 21.83 8.33
N MET A 151 8.82 21.33 8.55
CA MET A 151 7.84 21.94 9.43
C MET A 151 8.27 21.86 10.90
N VAL A 152 8.77 20.70 11.35
CA VAL A 152 9.31 20.54 12.71
C VAL A 152 10.50 21.48 12.92
N LEU A 153 11.39 21.62 11.95
CA LEU A 153 12.56 22.51 12.05
C LEU A 153 12.20 24.00 11.99
N SER A 154 11.11 24.37 11.31
CA SER A 154 10.73 25.78 11.16
C SER A 154 10.04 26.35 12.40
N GLY A 155 9.71 25.52 13.41
CA GLY A 155 9.13 25.95 14.69
C GLY A 155 7.83 26.74 14.58
N THR A 156 7.12 26.57 13.46
CA THR A 156 6.06 27.50 13.02
C THR A 156 4.68 27.14 13.58
N THR A 157 4.54 26.02 14.30
CA THR A 157 3.30 25.64 14.99
C THR A 157 3.57 25.27 16.44
N SER A 158 2.62 25.62 17.31
CA SER A 158 2.54 25.15 18.69
C SER A 158 2.24 23.65 18.80
N ASP A 159 1.71 23.04 17.73
CA ASP A 159 1.32 21.64 17.69
C ASP A 159 2.42 20.84 17.00
N ALA A 160 3.17 20.07 17.79
CA ALA A 160 4.16 19.14 17.28
C ALA A 160 3.46 17.93 16.62
N ILE A 161 4.02 17.43 15.51
CA ILE A 161 3.54 16.21 14.86
C ILE A 161 4.07 15.02 15.66
N LEU A 162 3.31 14.60 16.67
CA LEU A 162 3.76 13.58 17.63
C LEU A 162 3.08 12.23 17.41
N THR A 163 1.95 12.20 16.71
CA THR A 163 1.21 10.96 16.43
C THR A 163 1.05 10.72 14.93
N PRO A 164 0.85 9.46 14.50
CA PRO A 164 0.52 9.15 13.10
C PRO A 164 -0.74 9.88 12.60
N GLU A 165 -1.68 10.19 13.50
CA GLU A 165 -2.88 10.96 13.16
C GLU A 165 -2.55 12.45 12.91
N ASP A 166 -1.62 13.04 13.67
CA ASP A 166 -1.13 14.39 13.42
C ASP A 166 -0.41 14.46 12.07
N LEU A 167 0.41 13.44 11.76
CA LEU A 167 1.09 13.34 10.47
C LEU A 167 0.08 13.25 9.33
N TYR A 168 -1.00 12.48 9.51
CA TYR A 168 -2.09 12.40 8.57
C TYR A 168 -2.75 13.76 8.33
N LYS A 169 -3.17 14.45 9.40
CA LYS A 169 -3.80 15.78 9.32
C LYS A 169 -2.90 16.81 8.65
N PHE A 170 -1.60 16.79 8.98
CA PHE A 170 -0.61 17.64 8.34
C PHE A 170 -0.51 17.36 6.84
N THR A 171 -0.38 16.09 6.47
CA THR A 171 -0.21 15.68 5.06
C THR A 171 -1.46 15.96 4.23
N GLN A 172 -2.66 15.94 4.81
CA GLN A 172 -3.90 16.28 4.11
C GLN A 172 -3.96 17.70 3.54
N SER A 173 -3.18 18.63 4.09
CA SER A 173 -3.07 19.99 3.54
C SER A 173 -2.39 20.02 2.17
N ASP A 174 -1.71 18.95 1.77
CA ASP A 174 -1.03 18.82 0.48
C ASP A 174 -1.97 18.36 -0.62
N SER A 175 -2.44 19.31 -1.45
CA SER A 175 -3.32 19.00 -2.58
C SER A 175 -2.67 18.19 -3.71
N SER A 176 -1.35 17.94 -3.65
CA SER A 176 -0.64 17.17 -4.69
C SER A 176 -0.77 15.65 -4.53
N MET A 177 -1.34 15.17 -3.43
CA MET A 177 -1.50 13.74 -3.16
C MET A 177 -2.81 13.42 -2.45
N ASN A 178 -3.28 12.19 -2.64
CA ASN A 178 -4.44 11.65 -1.94
C ASN A 178 -3.98 10.94 -0.67
N VAL A 179 -4.43 11.42 0.48
CA VAL A 179 -3.94 10.97 1.79
C VAL A 179 -5.03 10.17 2.48
N PHE A 180 -4.69 8.96 2.89
CA PHE A 180 -5.58 8.08 3.65
C PHE A 180 -4.97 7.74 5.01
N TYR A 181 -5.84 7.50 5.98
CA TYR A 181 -5.45 7.01 7.30
C TYR A 181 -6.00 5.62 7.54
N MET A 182 -5.15 4.74 8.06
CA MET A 182 -5.51 3.37 8.39
C MET A 182 -4.99 3.04 9.78
N ASN A 183 -5.89 2.90 10.75
CA ASN A 183 -5.49 2.52 12.10
C ASN A 183 -5.53 1.00 12.33
N GLN A 184 -4.92 0.54 13.42
CA GLN A 184 -4.90 -0.88 13.81
C GLN A 184 -6.31 -1.48 13.91
N LYS A 185 -7.28 -0.71 14.43
CA LYS A 185 -8.68 -1.15 14.55
C LYS A 185 -9.31 -1.44 13.18
N ARG A 186 -9.03 -0.60 12.18
CA ARG A 186 -9.50 -0.79 10.81
C ARG A 186 -8.94 -2.07 10.20
N ILE A 187 -7.65 -2.33 10.39
CA ILE A 187 -6.99 -3.55 9.90
C ILE A 187 -7.61 -4.79 10.55
N LYS A 188 -7.78 -4.77 11.89
CA LYS A 188 -8.41 -5.89 12.61
C LYS A 188 -9.83 -6.17 12.11
N ASN A 189 -10.67 -5.13 12.03
CA ASN A 189 -12.04 -5.27 11.53
C ASN A 189 -12.08 -5.76 10.08
N HIS A 190 -11.12 -5.35 9.25
CA HIS A 190 -10.98 -5.82 7.87
C HIS A 190 -10.65 -7.31 7.83
N CYS A 191 -9.69 -7.75 8.63
CA CYS A 191 -9.30 -9.17 8.73
C CYS A 191 -10.47 -10.05 9.17
N GLU A 192 -11.25 -9.59 10.13
CA GLU A 192 -12.47 -10.27 10.61
C GLU A 192 -13.55 -10.32 9.52
N LYS A 193 -13.81 -9.18 8.85
CA LYS A 193 -14.80 -9.08 7.76
C LYS A 193 -14.52 -10.06 6.63
N TYR A 194 -13.26 -10.19 6.22
CA TYR A 194 -12.84 -11.07 5.12
C TYR A 194 -12.39 -12.47 5.59
N GLN A 195 -12.47 -12.74 6.90
CA GLN A 195 -12.08 -14.00 7.53
C GLN A 195 -10.68 -14.48 7.10
N LEU A 196 -9.71 -13.57 7.01
CA LEU A 196 -8.41 -13.83 6.39
C LEU A 196 -7.65 -14.99 7.06
N LEU A 197 -7.69 -15.07 8.39
CA LEU A 197 -7.05 -16.15 9.14
C LEU A 197 -7.66 -17.52 8.79
N ASN A 198 -9.00 -17.60 8.69
CA ASN A 198 -9.68 -18.84 8.31
C ASN A 198 -9.34 -19.22 6.87
N ARG A 199 -9.35 -18.24 5.96
CA ARG A 199 -8.96 -18.43 4.56
C ARG A 199 -7.55 -19.01 4.45
N TRP A 200 -6.58 -18.42 5.14
CA TRP A 200 -5.19 -18.87 5.10
C TRP A 200 -4.94 -20.20 5.80
N ASN A 201 -5.84 -20.64 6.69
CA ASN A 201 -5.75 -21.94 7.34
C ASN A 201 -6.43 -23.05 6.54
N ARG A 202 -7.59 -22.76 5.96
CA ARG A 202 -8.39 -23.72 5.19
C ARG A 202 -7.79 -23.97 3.81
N ASP A 203 -7.44 -22.91 3.10
CA ASP A 203 -7.07 -22.98 1.69
C ASP A 203 -5.55 -23.00 1.52
N LYS A 204 -4.79 -23.55 2.49
CA LYS A 204 -3.33 -23.70 2.38
C LYS A 204 -3.03 -24.54 1.14
N PRO A 205 -2.51 -23.96 0.05
CA PRO A 205 -2.35 -24.74 -1.16
C PRO A 205 -1.12 -25.64 -0.98
N GLU A 206 -1.30 -26.96 -1.02
CA GLU A 206 -0.18 -27.91 -1.01
C GLU A 206 0.71 -27.68 -2.25
N GLY A 207 2.03 -27.60 -2.07
CA GLY A 207 3.01 -27.52 -3.17
C GLY A 207 3.31 -26.12 -3.75
N TRP A 208 2.63 -25.05 -3.32
CA TRP A 208 2.77 -23.71 -3.95
C TRP A 208 4.06 -22.95 -3.59
N ILE A 209 4.70 -23.28 -2.46
CA ILE A 209 5.85 -22.52 -1.92
C ILE A 209 7.00 -22.39 -2.93
N ASN A 210 7.25 -23.42 -3.75
CA ASN A 210 8.35 -23.42 -4.72
C ASN A 210 8.01 -22.59 -5.97
N GLN A 211 6.75 -22.54 -6.38
CA GLN A 211 6.30 -21.80 -7.57
C GLN A 211 6.18 -20.29 -7.29
N VAL A 212 5.77 -19.91 -6.07
CA VAL A 212 5.68 -18.48 -5.71
C VAL A 212 7.05 -17.81 -5.81
N ARG A 213 8.13 -18.49 -5.41
CA ARG A 213 9.48 -17.91 -5.44
C ARG A 213 10.01 -17.69 -6.85
N SER A 214 9.75 -18.60 -7.79
CA SER A 214 10.33 -18.59 -9.14
C SER A 214 9.60 -17.69 -10.14
N GLN A 215 8.33 -17.33 -9.87
CA GLN A 215 7.52 -16.54 -10.79
C GLN A 215 7.56 -15.04 -10.46
N HIS A 216 7.54 -14.19 -11.49
CA HIS A 216 7.56 -12.73 -11.36
C HIS A 216 6.20 -12.06 -11.64
N GLN A 217 5.22 -12.83 -12.12
CA GLN A 217 3.86 -12.35 -12.38
C GLN A 217 2.85 -13.43 -12.01
N PHE A 218 1.73 -13.01 -11.44
CA PHE A 218 0.62 -13.87 -11.07
C PHE A 218 -0.67 -13.26 -11.61
N ASP A 219 -1.36 -14.02 -12.46
CA ASP A 219 -2.70 -13.73 -12.90
C ASP A 219 -3.64 -14.77 -12.26
N PRO A 220 -4.68 -14.37 -11.54
CA PRO A 220 -5.66 -15.31 -11.01
C PRO A 220 -6.44 -15.88 -12.20
N VAL A 221 -6.01 -17.03 -12.72
CA VAL A 221 -6.79 -17.78 -13.71
C VAL A 221 -8.11 -18.13 -13.03
N GLY A 222 -9.20 -17.61 -13.59
CA GLY A 222 -10.52 -17.59 -12.96
C GLY A 222 -10.85 -18.88 -12.23
N ILE A 223 -11.19 -18.76 -10.95
CA ILE A 223 -11.72 -19.87 -10.15
C ILE A 223 -12.92 -20.40 -10.93
N LYS A 224 -12.77 -21.55 -11.59
CA LYS A 224 -13.93 -22.29 -12.10
C LYS A 224 -14.77 -22.61 -10.87
N LYS A 225 -15.92 -21.96 -10.79
CA LYS A 225 -16.95 -22.17 -9.77
C LYS A 225 -17.23 -23.64 -9.55
#